data_AF-A0AAN8L5X8-F1
#
_entry.id   AF-A0AAN8L5X8-F1
#
_cell.length_a   1.000
_cell.length_b   1.000
_cell.length_c   1.000
_cell.angle_alpha   90.00
_cell.angle_beta   90.00
_cell.angle_gamma   90.00
#
_symmetry.space_group_name_H-M   'P 1'
#
loop_
_entity.id
_entity.type
_entity.pdbx_description
1 polymer ?
#
loop_
_entity_poly.entity_id
_entity_poly.type
_entity_poly.pdbx_seq_one_letter_code
_entity_poly.pdbx_strand_id
1 'polypeptide(L)'
;MTVNHPWSGAPCKISPRGASMIMRKSHCQVQRSSLLLNSLRSLTPADHLTLGTDQSGSHVLQLLVTSSSDKGRGKILRRLEGQYVQMACSRYGIRVLEAVWNSATVPQRQSIAKELVTCETQLRSGQFARHVWAKFALTHFVKRRAQWQEVQTGESKKRKLFSDILE
;
A
#
# COMPACT_ATOMS: atom_id res chain seq x y z
N MET A 1 16.42 -20.24 55.57
CA MET A 1 15.85 -18.94 56.03
C MET A 1 16.34 -17.85 55.10
N THR A 2 15.42 -16.95 54.74
CA THR A 2 15.55 -15.68 53.99
C THR A 2 16.06 -15.72 52.55
N VAL A 3 15.08 -15.79 51.65
CA VAL A 3 15.07 -15.30 50.27
C VAL A 3 15.07 -13.77 50.31
N ASN A 4 15.86 -13.09 49.47
CA ASN A 4 15.65 -11.69 49.12
C ASN A 4 16.16 -11.42 47.70
N HIS A 5 15.23 -11.30 46.75
CA HIS A 5 15.42 -10.65 45.46
C HIS A 5 15.13 -9.14 45.62
N PRO A 6 15.92 -8.23 45.00
CA PRO A 6 15.44 -6.90 44.69
C PRO A 6 15.13 -6.79 43.20
N TRP A 7 13.84 -6.68 42.89
CA TRP A 7 13.37 -6.04 41.68
C TRP A 7 13.74 -4.55 41.73
N SER A 8 14.33 -4.02 40.66
CA SER A 8 14.33 -2.58 40.42
C SER A 8 14.16 -2.34 38.92
N GLY A 9 12.91 -2.16 38.51
CA GLY A 9 12.55 -1.71 37.18
C GLY A 9 12.84 -0.22 37.05
N ALA A 10 13.96 0.12 36.42
CA ALA A 10 14.24 1.48 36.01
C ALA A 10 13.45 1.80 34.71
N PRO A 11 12.74 2.93 34.61
CA PRO A 11 12.16 3.37 33.35
C PRO A 11 13.28 3.70 32.37
N CYS A 12 13.30 3.01 31.22
CA CYS A 12 14.24 3.22 30.12
C CYS A 12 14.12 4.68 29.64
N LYS A 13 15.05 5.54 30.07
CA LYS A 13 15.18 6.91 29.58
C LYS A 13 15.49 6.86 28.09
N ILE A 14 14.52 7.20 27.26
CA ILE A 14 14.68 7.34 25.81
C ILE A 14 15.71 8.45 25.57
N SER A 15 16.88 8.07 25.02
CA SER A 15 17.95 9.00 24.72
C SER A 15 17.49 10.04 23.69
N PRO A 16 17.66 11.36 23.93
CA PRO A 16 17.21 12.43 23.02
C PRO A 16 17.88 12.38 21.64
N ARG A 17 19.00 11.65 21.51
CA ARG A 17 19.69 11.42 20.23
C ARG A 17 18.95 10.41 19.34
N GLY A 18 18.22 9.46 19.92
CA GLY A 18 17.39 8.50 19.18
C GLY A 18 16.18 9.18 18.51
N ALA A 19 15.52 10.08 19.25
CA ALA A 19 14.38 10.85 18.74
C ALA A 19 14.77 11.77 17.56
N SER A 20 15.97 12.38 17.62
CA SER A 20 16.48 13.23 16.52
C SER A 20 16.79 12.46 15.23
N MET A 21 17.23 11.20 15.31
CA MET A 21 17.46 10.38 14.10
C MET A 21 16.14 9.97 13.43
N ILE A 22 15.09 9.74 14.22
CA ILE A 22 13.75 9.41 13.71
C ILE A 22 13.12 10.64 13.04
N MET A 23 13.23 11.83 13.65
CA MET A 23 12.73 13.08 13.05
C MET A 23 13.49 13.51 11.79
N ARG A 24 14.80 13.21 11.69
CA ARG A 24 15.59 13.55 10.50
C ARG A 24 15.26 12.65 9.30
N LYS A 25 14.91 11.38 9.53
CA LYS A 25 14.44 10.47 8.47
C LYS A 25 13.07 10.90 7.93
N SER A 26 12.11 11.23 8.81
CA SER A 26 10.75 11.62 8.40
C SER A 26 10.72 12.96 7.66
N HIS A 27 11.47 13.97 8.10
CA HIS A 27 11.52 15.27 7.40
C HIS A 27 12.20 15.18 6.01
N CYS A 28 13.22 14.33 5.86
CA CYS A 28 13.92 14.14 4.58
C CYS A 28 13.12 13.29 3.57
N GLN A 29 12.17 12.48 4.05
CA GLN A 29 11.28 11.66 3.23
C GLN A 29 10.08 12.46 2.69
N VAL A 30 9.59 13.43 3.46
CA VAL A 30 8.47 14.31 3.07
C VAL A 30 8.89 15.40 2.06
N GLN A 31 10.12 15.95 2.14
CA GLN A 31 10.59 16.87 1.10
C GLN A 31 11.01 16.17 -0.21
N ARG A 32 11.48 14.92 -0.15
CA ARG A 32 11.74 14.14 -1.37
C ARG A 32 10.45 13.67 -2.05
N SER A 33 9.39 13.38 -1.29
CA SER A 33 8.13 12.91 -1.87
C SER A 33 7.45 13.96 -2.76
N SER A 34 7.50 15.26 -2.42
CA SER A 34 6.88 16.31 -3.24
C SER A 34 7.60 16.56 -4.58
N LEU A 35 8.94 16.56 -4.59
CA LEU A 35 9.75 16.65 -5.80
C LEU A 35 9.59 15.41 -6.68
N LEU A 36 9.64 14.21 -6.08
CA LEU A 36 9.41 12.96 -6.80
C LEU A 36 8.00 12.90 -7.40
N LEU A 37 6.96 13.32 -6.67
CA LEU A 37 5.59 13.37 -7.19
C LEU A 37 5.43 14.34 -8.38
N ASN A 38 6.22 15.41 -8.44
CA ASN A 38 6.23 16.32 -9.57
C ASN A 38 6.97 15.71 -10.77
N SER A 39 8.11 15.04 -10.56
CA SER A 39 8.83 14.33 -11.62
C SER A 39 8.05 13.12 -12.16
N LEU A 40 7.32 12.41 -11.30
CA LEU A 40 6.41 11.33 -11.71
C LEU A 40 5.24 11.86 -12.54
N ARG A 41 4.83 13.11 -12.34
CA ARG A 41 3.70 13.71 -13.06
C ARG A 41 3.98 13.92 -14.54
N SER A 42 5.25 14.09 -14.93
CA SER A 42 5.66 14.24 -16.33
C SER A 42 5.89 12.91 -17.05
N LEU A 43 5.83 11.78 -16.35
CA LEU A 43 6.12 10.47 -16.93
C LEU A 43 4.94 9.91 -17.73
N THR A 44 5.24 9.10 -18.75
CA THR A 44 4.24 8.39 -19.54
C THR A 44 3.65 7.21 -18.75
N PRO A 45 2.48 6.66 -19.11
CA PRO A 45 1.98 5.44 -18.47
C PRO A 45 3.02 4.32 -18.50
N ALA A 46 3.70 4.07 -19.62
CA ALA A 46 4.72 3.03 -19.73
C ALA A 46 5.84 3.18 -18.67
N ASP A 47 6.26 4.41 -18.39
CA ASP A 47 7.28 4.68 -17.35
C ASP A 47 6.77 4.38 -15.94
N HIS A 48 5.47 4.61 -15.68
CA HIS A 48 4.87 4.27 -14.38
C HIS A 48 4.89 2.76 -14.14
N LEU A 49 4.65 1.96 -15.18
CA LEU A 49 4.78 0.51 -15.12
C LEU A 49 6.22 0.08 -14.91
N THR A 50 7.16 0.62 -15.69
CA THR A 50 8.59 0.30 -15.54
C THR A 50 9.03 0.60 -14.11
N LEU A 51 8.61 1.74 -13.55
CA LEU A 51 8.91 2.09 -12.18
C LEU A 51 8.25 1.15 -11.17
N GLY A 52 6.98 0.79 -11.36
CA GLY A 52 6.26 -0.12 -10.46
C GLY A 52 6.74 -1.57 -10.52
N THR A 53 7.36 -1.98 -11.62
CA THR A 53 7.89 -3.32 -11.82
C THR A 53 9.40 -3.41 -11.55
N ASP A 54 10.08 -2.29 -11.29
CA ASP A 54 11.48 -2.24 -10.87
C ASP A 54 11.63 -2.44 -9.36
N GLN A 55 12.76 -3.02 -8.94
CA GLN A 55 13.06 -3.25 -7.53
C GLN A 55 13.13 -1.93 -6.74
N SER A 56 13.80 -0.90 -7.26
CA SER A 56 13.96 0.38 -6.56
C SER A 56 12.72 1.27 -6.73
N GLY A 57 12.19 1.31 -7.95
CA GLY A 57 11.01 2.11 -8.29
C GLY A 57 9.75 1.68 -7.53
N SER A 58 9.56 0.38 -7.32
CA SER A 58 8.40 -0.14 -6.57
C SER A 58 8.40 0.31 -5.11
N HIS A 59 9.57 0.37 -4.45
CA HIS A 59 9.68 0.92 -3.10
C HIS A 59 9.32 2.40 -3.07
N VAL A 60 9.78 3.18 -4.05
CA VAL A 60 9.45 4.61 -4.14
C VAL A 60 7.94 4.79 -4.32
N LEU A 61 7.31 4.07 -5.25
CA LEU A 61 5.86 4.15 -5.45
C LEU A 61 5.07 3.69 -4.22
N GLN A 62 5.50 2.61 -3.56
CA GLN A 62 4.87 2.15 -2.32
C GLN A 62 4.94 3.22 -1.21
N LEU A 63 6.11 3.84 -1.02
CA LEU A 63 6.29 4.91 -0.03
C LEU A 63 5.46 6.14 -0.39
N LEU A 64 5.39 6.51 -1.66
CA LEU A 64 4.57 7.62 -2.13
C LEU A 64 3.09 7.36 -1.90
N VAL A 65 2.58 6.18 -2.24
CA VAL A 65 1.18 5.82 -2.01
C VAL A 65 0.86 5.83 -0.51
N THR A 66 1.77 5.33 0.32
CA THR A 66 1.55 5.24 1.78
C THR A 66 1.63 6.60 2.47
N SER A 67 2.55 7.47 2.04
CA SER A 67 2.77 8.81 2.65
C SER A 67 1.91 9.92 2.05
N SER A 68 1.24 9.69 0.93
CA SER A 68 0.41 10.70 0.27
C SER A 68 -0.93 10.91 0.99
N SER A 69 -1.36 12.17 1.04
CA SER A 69 -2.73 12.53 1.40
C SER A 69 -3.75 11.90 0.42
N ASP A 70 -5.01 11.78 0.84
CA ASP A 70 -6.08 11.18 0.03
C ASP A 70 -6.17 11.78 -1.39
N LYS A 71 -5.98 13.12 -1.49
CA LYS A 71 -5.97 13.84 -2.76
C LYS A 71 -4.75 13.50 -3.63
N GLY A 72 -3.58 13.31 -3.01
CA GLY A 72 -2.36 12.87 -3.69
C GLY A 72 -2.49 11.44 -4.20
N ARG A 73 -2.97 10.53 -3.34
CA ARG A 73 -3.21 9.12 -3.71
C ARG A 73 -4.17 8.99 -4.87
N GLY A 74 -5.30 9.71 -4.85
CA GLY A 74 -6.26 9.69 -5.95
C GLY A 74 -5.65 10.07 -7.31
N LYS A 75 -4.65 10.97 -7.34
CA LYS A 75 -3.92 11.30 -8.56
C LYS A 75 -3.00 10.15 -9.00
N ILE A 76 -2.30 9.52 -8.07
CA ILE A 76 -1.42 8.37 -8.36
C ILE A 76 -2.25 7.20 -8.92
N LEU A 77 -3.38 6.87 -8.28
CA LEU A 77 -4.26 5.79 -8.74
C LEU A 77 -4.76 6.01 -10.17
N ARG A 78 -5.15 7.25 -10.52
CA ARG A 78 -5.55 7.56 -11.91
C ARG A 78 -4.42 7.40 -12.93
N ARG A 79 -3.16 7.50 -12.52
CA ARG A 79 -2.01 7.30 -13.41
C ARG A 79 -1.64 5.83 -13.57
N LEU A 80 -1.92 5.02 -12.55
CA LEU A 80 -1.70 3.57 -12.54
C LEU A 80 -2.87 2.78 -13.15
N GLU A 81 -3.99 3.44 -13.44
CA GLU A 81 -5.14 2.86 -14.13
C GLU A 81 -4.74 2.37 -15.53
N GLY A 82 -5.20 1.17 -15.89
CA GLY A 82 -4.80 0.46 -17.10
C GLY A 82 -3.51 -0.36 -16.97
N GLN A 83 -2.84 -0.33 -15.82
CA GLN A 83 -1.57 -1.03 -15.60
C GLN A 83 -1.62 -2.06 -14.45
N TYR A 84 -2.78 -2.24 -13.80
CA TYR A 84 -2.88 -3.10 -12.62
C TYR A 84 -2.62 -4.56 -12.95
N VAL A 85 -3.03 -5.02 -14.14
CA VAL A 85 -2.80 -6.39 -14.59
C VAL A 85 -1.31 -6.68 -14.73
N GLN A 86 -0.57 -5.80 -15.40
CA GLN A 86 0.87 -5.97 -15.61
C GLN A 86 1.64 -5.87 -14.27
N MET A 87 1.24 -4.98 -13.37
CA MET A 87 1.80 -4.91 -12.02
C MET A 87 1.52 -6.18 -11.20
N ALA A 88 0.32 -6.75 -11.29
CA ALA A 88 -0.03 -8.00 -10.58
C ALA A 88 0.78 -9.20 -11.07
N CYS A 89 1.21 -9.21 -12.34
CA CYS A 89 2.05 -10.26 -12.91
C CYS A 89 3.55 -10.11 -12.56
N SER A 90 3.98 -8.98 -12.00
CA SER A 90 5.39 -8.72 -11.65
C SER A 90 5.71 -9.05 -10.19
N ARG A 91 6.94 -9.52 -9.94
CA ARG A 91 7.48 -9.80 -8.59
C ARG A 91 7.46 -8.57 -7.67
N TYR A 92 7.69 -7.39 -8.22
CA TYR A 92 7.80 -6.14 -7.46
C TYR A 92 6.51 -5.33 -7.52
N GLY A 93 5.83 -5.34 -8.68
CA GLY A 93 4.56 -4.65 -8.90
C GLY A 93 3.45 -5.07 -7.94
N ILE A 94 3.45 -6.34 -7.52
CA ILE A 94 2.51 -6.85 -6.51
C ILE A 94 2.53 -6.05 -5.21
N ARG A 95 3.70 -5.58 -4.75
CA ARG A 95 3.84 -4.82 -3.49
C ARG A 95 3.26 -3.42 -3.63
N VAL A 96 3.46 -2.79 -4.79
CA VAL A 96 2.86 -1.49 -5.12
C VAL A 96 1.35 -1.63 -5.18
N LEU A 97 0.86 -2.66 -5.86
CA LEU A 97 -0.57 -2.92 -5.99
C LEU A 97 -1.24 -3.19 -4.64
N GLU A 98 -0.57 -3.93 -3.75
CA GLU A 98 -1.03 -4.13 -2.38
C GLU A 98 -1.07 -2.83 -1.57
N ALA A 99 -0.05 -1.98 -1.69
CA ALA A 99 -0.03 -0.67 -1.03
C ALA A 99 -1.18 0.22 -1.53
N VAL A 100 -1.38 0.27 -2.84
CA VAL A 100 -2.50 0.96 -3.48
C VAL A 100 -3.84 0.43 -2.95
N TRP A 101 -4.02 -0.89 -2.91
CA TRP A 101 -5.25 -1.51 -2.42
C TRP A 101 -5.54 -1.16 -0.96
N ASN A 102 -4.51 -1.23 -0.12
CA ASN A 102 -4.62 -0.96 1.31
C ASN A 102 -5.02 0.49 1.60
N SER A 103 -4.52 1.44 0.80
CA SER A 103 -4.81 2.88 0.95
C SER A 103 -5.99 3.38 0.11
N ALA A 104 -6.57 2.51 -0.72
CA ALA A 104 -7.71 2.82 -1.59
C ALA A 104 -9.04 2.76 -0.84
N THR A 105 -9.96 3.64 -1.21
CA THR A 105 -11.36 3.59 -0.77
C THR A 105 -12.11 2.45 -1.46
N VAL A 106 -13.25 2.03 -0.90
CA VAL A 106 -14.10 0.98 -1.49
C VAL A 106 -14.42 1.23 -2.98
N PRO A 107 -14.83 2.44 -3.44
CA PRO A 107 -15.07 2.67 -4.87
C PRO A 107 -13.79 2.57 -5.72
N GLN A 108 -12.63 2.97 -5.19
CA GLN A 108 -11.35 2.81 -5.90
C GLN A 108 -10.97 1.33 -6.03
N ARG A 109 -11.13 0.54 -4.96
CA ARG A 109 -10.94 -0.92 -5.00
C ARG A 109 -11.86 -1.59 -6.01
N GLN A 110 -13.10 -1.09 -6.15
CA GLN A 110 -14.00 -1.57 -7.19
C GLN A 110 -13.48 -1.28 -8.60
N SER A 111 -12.89 -0.11 -8.86
CA SER A 111 -12.29 0.20 -10.17
C SER A 111 -11.12 -0.74 -10.48
N ILE A 112 -10.21 -0.90 -9.52
CA ILE A 112 -9.05 -1.80 -9.64
C ILE A 112 -9.51 -3.25 -9.89
N ALA A 113 -10.52 -3.73 -9.14
CA ALA A 113 -11.06 -5.07 -9.31
C ALA A 113 -11.74 -5.27 -10.68
N LYS A 114 -12.45 -4.26 -11.21
CA LYS A 114 -13.03 -4.32 -12.56
C LYS A 114 -11.95 -4.52 -13.62
N GLU A 115 -10.86 -3.77 -13.53
CA GLU A 115 -9.74 -3.89 -14.47
C GLU A 115 -9.10 -5.29 -14.39
N LEU A 116 -8.78 -5.76 -13.18
CA LEU A 116 -8.14 -7.06 -12.97
C LEU A 116 -8.99 -8.23 -13.49
N VAL A 117 -10.31 -8.21 -13.28
CA VAL A 117 -11.21 -9.27 -13.75
C VAL A 117 -11.23 -9.40 -15.28
N THR A 118 -10.95 -8.33 -16.02
CA THR A 118 -10.91 -8.36 -17.49
C THR A 118 -9.81 -9.31 -18.01
N CYS A 119 -8.76 -9.51 -17.22
CA CYS A 119 -7.63 -10.40 -17.55
C CYS A 119 -7.56 -11.61 -16.60
N GLU A 120 -8.72 -12.16 -16.23
CA GLU A 120 -8.83 -13.29 -15.29
C GLU A 120 -7.93 -14.48 -15.65
N THR A 121 -7.92 -14.91 -16.91
CA THR A 121 -7.14 -16.08 -17.37
C THR A 121 -5.64 -15.88 -17.16
N GLN A 122 -5.13 -14.68 -17.46
CA GLN A 122 -3.74 -14.30 -17.26
C GLN A 122 -3.38 -14.19 -15.77
N LEU A 123 -4.28 -13.66 -14.94
CA LEU A 123 -4.02 -13.52 -13.51
C LEU A 123 -4.06 -14.87 -12.78
N ARG A 124 -4.93 -15.80 -13.21
CA ARG A 124 -5.01 -17.15 -12.63
C ARG A 124 -3.82 -18.02 -13.00
N SER A 125 -3.17 -17.80 -14.14
CA SER A 125 -1.98 -18.56 -14.54
C SER A 125 -0.69 -18.02 -13.90
N GLY A 126 -0.60 -16.71 -13.68
CA GLY A 126 0.60 -16.06 -13.12
C GLY A 126 0.89 -16.45 -11.67
N GLN A 127 2.17 -16.72 -11.34
CA GLN A 127 2.57 -17.10 -9.97
C GLN A 127 2.27 -16.00 -8.94
N PHE A 128 2.54 -14.74 -9.29
CA PHE A 128 2.34 -13.58 -8.42
C PHE A 128 0.89 -13.09 -8.49
N ALA A 129 0.32 -13.12 -9.70
CA ALA A 129 -1.04 -12.66 -9.95
C ALA A 129 -2.10 -13.50 -9.22
N ARG A 130 -1.87 -14.80 -9.02
CA ARG A 130 -2.75 -15.65 -8.19
C ARG A 130 -2.84 -15.17 -6.74
N HIS A 131 -1.73 -14.67 -6.18
CA HIS A 131 -1.73 -14.10 -4.84
C HIS A 131 -2.58 -12.84 -4.79
N VAL A 132 -2.45 -11.93 -5.77
CA VAL A 132 -3.32 -10.75 -5.89
C VAL A 132 -4.79 -11.15 -6.01
N TRP A 133 -5.07 -12.16 -6.85
CA TRP A 133 -6.43 -12.65 -7.08
C TRP A 133 -7.09 -13.14 -5.80
N ALA A 134 -6.36 -13.93 -5.01
CA ALA A 134 -6.82 -14.42 -3.72
C ALA A 134 -6.96 -13.28 -2.70
N LYS A 135 -5.94 -12.43 -2.57
CA LYS A 135 -5.89 -11.34 -1.58
C LYS A 135 -6.96 -10.28 -1.80
N PHE A 136 -7.30 -9.98 -3.05
CA PHE A 136 -8.36 -9.01 -3.38
C PHE A 136 -9.75 -9.65 -3.44
N ALA A 137 -9.83 -10.96 -3.14
CA ALA A 137 -11.06 -11.74 -3.19
C ALA A 137 -11.82 -11.59 -4.53
N LEU A 138 -11.10 -11.54 -5.65
CA LEU A 138 -11.68 -11.26 -6.97
C LEU A 138 -12.69 -12.33 -7.40
N THR A 139 -12.54 -13.58 -6.94
CA THR A 139 -13.55 -14.63 -7.13
C THR A 139 -14.92 -14.23 -6.55
N HIS A 140 -14.93 -13.57 -5.38
CA HIS A 140 -16.16 -13.08 -4.76
C HIS A 140 -16.68 -11.84 -5.47
N PHE A 141 -15.79 -10.98 -5.98
CA PHE A 141 -16.19 -9.82 -6.76
C PHE A 141 -16.96 -10.21 -8.03
N VAL A 142 -16.52 -11.25 -8.74
CA VAL A 142 -17.19 -11.77 -9.95
C VAL A 142 -18.51 -12.45 -9.60
N LYS A 143 -18.53 -13.32 -8.58
CA LYS A 143 -19.72 -14.15 -8.28
C LYS A 143 -20.77 -13.45 -7.40
N ARG A 144 -20.34 -12.61 -6.46
CA ARG A 144 -21.17 -12.05 -5.38
C ARG A 144 -20.71 -10.63 -5.01
N ARG A 145 -20.95 -9.69 -5.94
CA ARG A 145 -20.49 -8.29 -5.82
C ARG A 145 -20.96 -7.59 -4.54
N ALA A 146 -22.22 -7.78 -4.13
CA ALA A 146 -22.79 -7.15 -2.94
C ALA A 146 -22.07 -7.59 -1.66
N GLN A 147 -21.92 -8.91 -1.47
CA GLN A 147 -21.20 -9.47 -0.33
C GLN A 147 -19.72 -9.05 -0.31
N TRP A 148 -19.08 -9.02 -1.48
CA TRP A 148 -17.70 -8.55 -1.59
C TRP A 148 -17.57 -7.09 -1.13
N GLN A 149 -18.51 -6.21 -1.53
CA GLN A 149 -18.50 -4.81 -1.14
C GLN A 149 -18.70 -4.63 0.37
N GLU A 150 -19.58 -5.42 0.99
CA GLU A 150 -19.79 -5.41 2.43
C GLU A 150 -18.50 -5.78 3.18
N VAL A 151 -17.83 -6.86 2.77
CA VAL A 151 -16.54 -7.28 3.35
C VAL A 151 -15.49 -6.18 3.19
N GLN A 152 -15.35 -5.60 1.99
CA GLN A 152 -14.39 -4.52 1.75
C GLN A 152 -14.68 -3.25 2.56
N THR A 153 -15.96 -2.96 2.80
CA THR A 153 -16.39 -1.83 3.62
C THR A 153 -16.06 -2.09 5.10
N GLY A 154 -16.34 -3.30 5.60
CA GLY A 154 -15.98 -3.73 6.95
C GLY A 154 -14.47 -3.66 7.19
N GLU A 155 -13.65 -4.15 6.26
CA GLU A 155 -12.20 -4.05 6.35
C GLU A 155 -11.70 -2.60 6.34
N SER A 156 -12.31 -1.74 5.52
CA SER A 156 -11.95 -0.31 5.47
C SER A 156 -12.27 0.39 6.79
N LYS A 157 -13.44 0.12 7.39
CA LYS A 157 -13.82 0.64 8.71
C LYS A 157 -12.86 0.14 9.81
N LYS A 158 -12.59 -1.17 9.83
CA LYS A 158 -11.65 -1.79 10.77
C LYS A 158 -10.28 -1.09 10.72
N ARG A 159 -9.73 -0.90 9.52
CA ARG A 159 -8.43 -0.23 9.33
C ARG A 159 -8.44 1.22 9.78
N LYS A 160 -9.53 1.95 9.50
CA LYS A 160 -9.69 3.33 9.97
C LYS A 160 -9.66 3.38 11.49
N LEU A 161 -10.43 2.52 12.16
CA LEU A 161 -10.44 2.41 13.62
C LEU A 161 -9.05 2.10 14.20
N PHE A 162 -8.28 1.21 13.58
CA PHE A 162 -6.91 0.93 14.03
C PHE A 162 -5.94 2.08 13.77
N SER A 163 -6.15 2.84 12.70
CA SER A 163 -5.34 4.05 12.44
C SER A 163 -5.59 5.11 13.51
N ASP A 164 -6.85 5.32 13.88
CA ASP A 164 -7.25 6.31 14.88
C ASP A 164 -6.74 5.98 16.30
N ILE A 165 -6.38 4.72 16.57
CA ILE A 165 -5.80 4.27 17.86
C ILE A 165 -4.27 4.47 17.91
N LEU A 166 -3.61 4.50 16.75
CA LEU A 166 -2.15 4.57 16.63
C LEU A 166 -1.62 6.00 16.40
N GLU A 167 -2.52 6.98 16.32
CA GLU A 167 -2.24 8.42 16.28
C GLU A 167 -2.37 9.03 17.68
#